data_AF-A0A1C3N9D1-F1
#
_entry.id   AF-A0A1C3N9D1-F1
#
_cell.length_a   1.000
_cell.length_b   1.000
_cell.length_c   1.000
_cell.angle_alpha   90.00
_cell.angle_beta   90.00
_cell.angle_gamma   90.00
#
_symmetry.space_group_name_H-M   'P 1'
#
loop_
_entity.id
_entity.type
_entity.pdbx_description
1 polymer ?
#
loop_
_entity_poly.entity_id
_entity_poly.type
_entity_poly.pdbx_seq_one_letter_code
_entity_poly.pdbx_strand_id
1 'polypeptide(L)' 'MVINHAKASAAMEFLFLLLFLVLLAVASATGLTADSRDSADWKPTDDGHRWQSRTC' A
#
# COMPACT_ATOMS: atom_id res chain seq x y z
N MET A 1 5.22 -18.41 35.50
CA MET A 1 5.60 -18.92 34.17
C MET A 1 4.64 -18.44 33.06
N VAL A 2 3.32 -18.51 33.25
CA VAL A 2 2.30 -18.12 32.23
C VAL A 2 2.35 -16.64 31.82
N ILE A 3 2.48 -15.71 32.77
CA ILE A 3 2.49 -14.25 32.50
C ILE A 3 3.69 -13.84 31.63
N ASN A 4 4.87 -14.41 31.88
CA ASN A 4 6.06 -14.14 31.09
C ASN A 4 5.93 -14.64 29.65
N HIS A 5 5.24 -15.77 29.47
CA HIS A 5 4.96 -16.32 28.14
C HIS A 5 4.00 -15.43 27.35
N ALA A 6 2.91 -14.98 27.97
CA ALA A 6 1.97 -14.04 27.35
C ALA A 6 2.64 -12.71 26.94
N LYS A 7 3.51 -12.17 27.81
CA LYS A 7 4.29 -10.96 27.51
C LYS A 7 5.26 -11.17 26.36
N ALA A 8 5.95 -12.30 26.32
CA ALA A 8 6.87 -12.65 25.23
C ALA A 8 6.13 -12.81 23.89
N SER A 9 4.95 -13.45 23.90
CA SER A 9 4.08 -13.57 22.73
C SER A 9 3.64 -12.20 22.21
N ALA A 10 3.14 -11.32 23.08
CA ALA A 10 2.70 -9.98 22.68
C ALA A 10 3.86 -9.13 22.15
N ALA A 11 5.05 -9.24 22.75
CA ALA A 11 6.25 -8.55 22.26
C ALA A 11 6.67 -9.07 20.88
N MET A 12 6.60 -10.38 20.64
CA MET A 12 6.96 -10.98 19.36
C MET A 12 6.00 -10.58 18.24
N GLU A 13 4.69 -10.58 18.51
CA GLU A 13 3.65 -10.05 17.61
C GLU A 13 3.91 -8.59 17.25
N PHE A 14 4.19 -7.75 18.25
CA PHE A 14 4.49 -6.33 18.03
C PHE A 14 5.75 -6.12 17.19
N LEU A 15 6.83 -6.86 17.47
CA LEU A 15 8.06 -6.81 16.69
C LEU A 15 7.83 -7.22 15.24
N PHE A 16 6.99 -8.23 15.00
CA PHE A 16 6.64 -8.67 13.65
C PHE A 16 5.87 -7.60 12.89
N LEU A 17 4.87 -6.97 13.52
CA LEU A 17 4.13 -5.86 12.93
C LEU A 17 5.04 -4.66 12.63
N LEU A 18 5.95 -4.32 13.55
CA LEU A 18 6.90 -3.23 13.36
C LEU A 18 7.85 -3.53 12.19
N LEU A 19 8.36 -4.75 12.10
CA LEU A 19 9.19 -5.18 10.96
C LEU A 19 8.42 -5.05 9.64
N PHE A 20 7.17 -5.51 9.59
CA PHE A 20 6.32 -5.38 8.41
C PHE A 20 6.16 -3.92 7.97
N LEU A 21 5.88 -3.02 8.90
CA LEU A 21 5.74 -1.58 8.61
C LEU A 21 7.04 -0.96 8.11
N VAL A 22 8.18 -1.34 8.68
CA VAL A 22 9.51 -0.88 8.21
C VAL A 22 9.76 -1.34 6.77
N LEU A 23 9.51 -2.62 6.47
CA LEU A 23 9.66 -3.14 5.11
C LEU A 23 8.73 -2.43 4.12
N LEU A 24 7.48 -2.17 4.52
CA LEU A 24 6.53 -1.43 3.71
C LEU A 24 6.98 0.02 3.45
N ALA A 25 7.51 0.69 4.46
CA ALA A 25 8.05 2.04 4.34
C ALA A 25 9.25 2.08 3.37
N VAL A 26 10.16 1.11 3.47
CA VAL A 26 11.29 0.97 2.54
C VAL A 26 10.81 0.70 1.11
N ALA A 27 9.85 -0.21 0.93
CA ALA A 27 9.27 -0.52 -0.38
C ALA A 27 8.58 0.72 -0.99
N SER A 28 7.88 1.51 -0.18
CA SER A 28 7.25 2.76 -0.60
C SER A 28 8.29 3.81 -1.00
N ALA A 29 9.32 4.02 -0.17
CA ALA A 29 10.37 5.01 -0.40
C ALA A 29 11.24 4.68 -1.62
N THR A 30 11.42 3.39 -1.93
CA THR A 30 12.16 2.93 -3.10
C THR A 30 11.31 2.88 -4.37
N GLY A 31 10.01 3.22 -4.28
CA GLY A 31 9.09 3.15 -5.42
C GLY A 31 8.78 1.73 -5.87
N LEU A 32 9.09 0.70 -5.06
CA LEU A 32 8.74 -0.68 -5.37
C LEU A 32 7.22 -0.89 -5.42
N THR A 33 6.49 -0.11 -4.64
CA THR A 33 5.02 -0.08 -4.64
C THR A 33 4.46 1.04 -5.52
N ALA A 34 5.31 1.83 -6.19
CA ALA A 34 4.83 2.88 -7.08
C ALA A 34 4.19 2.21 -8.30
N ASP A 35 2.88 2.35 -8.41
CA ASP A 35 2.17 1.91 -9.60
C ASP A 35 2.55 2.84 -10.75
N SER A 36 3.40 2.36 -11.66
CA SER A 36 3.75 3.08 -12.88
C SER A 36 2.66 2.98 -13.95
N ARG A 37 1.64 2.15 -13.71
CA ARG A 37 0.50 1.99 -14.59
C ARG A 37 -0.44 3.14 -14.29
N ASP A 38 -0.80 3.90 -15.33
CA ASP A 38 -1.64 5.09 -15.25
C ASP A 38 -2.85 4.83 -14.33
N SER A 39 -2.75 5.36 -13.10
CA SER A 39 -3.63 5.05 -11.98
C SER A 39 -5.06 5.38 -12.39
N ALA A 40 -5.89 4.34 -12.51
CA ALA A 40 -7.33 4.37 -12.76
C ALA A 40 -7.79 5.71 -13.34
N ASP A 41 -7.61 5.86 -14.65
CA ASP A 41 -8.04 6.98 -15.47
C ASP A 41 -9.55 7.20 -15.26
N TRP A 42 -9.91 7.87 -14.15
CA TRP A 42 -11.26 8.07 -13.64
C TRP A 42 -12.03 9.11 -14.46
N LYS A 43 -11.50 9.40 -15.66
CA LYS A 43 -12.02 10.38 -16.59
C LYS A 43 -13.53 10.17 -16.71
N PRO A 44 -14.33 11.17 -16.26
CA PRO A 44 -15.78 11.10 -16.36
C PRO A 44 -16.13 10.73 -17.80
N THR A 45 -16.91 9.66 -17.93
CA THR A 45 -17.39 9.21 -19.22
C THR A 45 -18.70 9.95 -19.44
N ASP A 46 -18.77 10.81 -20.45
CA ASP A 46 -19.99 11.54 -20.80
C ASP A 46 -20.83 10.61 -21.68
N ASP A 47 -22.04 10.24 -21.23
CA ASP A 47 -22.94 9.30 -21.92
C ASP A 47 -22.29 7.97 -22.39
N GLY A 48 -21.33 7.42 -21.65
CA GLY A 48 -20.64 6.18 -22.05
C GLY A 48 -19.51 6.35 -23.07
N HIS A 49 -19.22 7.58 -23.49
CA HIS A 49 -18.09 7.91 -24.35
C HIS A 49 -16.91 8.50 -23.57
N ARG A 50 -15.72 7.91 -23.74
CA ARG A 50 -14.45 8.50 -23.27
C ARG A 50 -14.24 9.82 -24.01
N TRP A 51 -14.11 10.92 -23.28
CA TRP A 51 -13.83 12.23 -23.87
C TRP A 51 -12.47 12.21 -24.58
N GLN A 52 -12.49 12.08 -25.91
CA GLN A 52 -11.29 12.24 -26.72
C GLN A 52 -11.03 13.73 -26.88
N SER A 53 -10.07 14.27 -26.11
CA SER A 53 -9.44 15.53 -26.45
C SER A 53 -8.64 15.30 -27.73
N ARG A 54 -9.30 15.42 -28.89
CA ARG A 54 -8.58 15.49 -30.16
C ARG A 54 -7.79 16.80 -30.15
N THR A 55 -6.50 16.70 -29.96
CA THR A 55 -5.55 17.71 -30.40
C THR A 55 -5.38 17.54 -31.91
N CYS A 56 -6.19 18.23 -32.71
CA CYS A 56 -5.92 18.67 -34.09
C CYS A 56 -6.92 19.74 -34.48
#